data_AF-A0A932VEI0-F1
#
_entry.id   AF-A0A932VEI0-F1
#
_cell.length_a   1.000
_cell.length_b   1.000
_cell.length_c   1.000
_cell.angle_alpha   90.00
_cell.angle_beta   90.00
_cell.angle_gamma   90.00
#
_symmetry.space_group_name_H-M   'P 1'
#
loop_
_entity.id
_entity.type
_entity.pdbx_description
1 polymer ?
#
loop_
_entity_poly.entity_id
_entity_poly.type
_entity_poly.pdbx_seq_one_letter_code
_entity_poly.pdbx_strand_id
1 'polypeptide(L)' 'MAHRTNVTQVKEDLEKSERQDEIVVDPYCGQKMPRGESRHLLFRGEEVFYFCSLEHKEQFVAKAA' A
#
# COMPACT_ATOMS: atom_id res chain seq x y z
N MET A 1 22.29 -26.25 26.83
CA MET A 1 21.05 -25.53 26.51
C MET A 1 21.13 -25.15 25.04
N ALA A 2 20.60 -26.00 24.15
CA ALA A 2 20.64 -25.74 22.72
C ALA A 2 19.37 -24.99 22.32
N HIS A 3 19.49 -23.70 22.06
CA HIS A 3 18.43 -22.93 21.44
C HIS A 3 18.32 -23.40 19.98
N ARG A 4 17.41 -24.34 19.72
CA ARG A 4 16.93 -24.64 18.36
C ARG A 4 16.06 -23.46 17.94
N THR A 5 16.63 -22.50 17.23
CA THR A 5 15.84 -21.48 16.55
C THR A 5 15.24 -22.13 15.31
N ASN A 6 13.92 -22.29 15.28
CA ASN A 6 13.19 -22.84 14.12
C ASN A 6 13.34 -21.90 12.91
N VAL A 7 14.17 -22.29 11.95
CA VAL A 7 14.45 -21.55 10.70
C VAL A 7 13.24 -21.50 9.74
N THR A 8 12.18 -22.26 10.00
CA THR A 8 10.99 -22.33 9.13
C THR A 8 10.02 -21.17 9.27
N GLN A 9 10.04 -20.41 10.38
CA GLN A 9 9.02 -19.39 10.65
C GLN A 9 9.23 -18.06 9.92
N VAL A 10 10.38 -17.88 9.26
CA VAL A 10 10.73 -16.63 8.56
C VAL A 10 10.22 -16.58 7.12
N LYS A 11 9.92 -17.74 6.50
CA LYS A 11 9.49 -17.78 5.09
C LYS A 11 8.03 -17.38 4.91
N GLU A 12 7.14 -17.83 5.79
CA GLU A 12 5.71 -17.54 5.70
C GLU A 12 5.37 -16.06 6.00
N ASP A 13 6.15 -15.39 6.87
CA ASP A 13 5.99 -13.95 7.13
C ASP A 13 6.54 -13.10 5.98
N LEU A 14 7.61 -13.55 5.32
CA LEU A 14 8.18 -12.88 4.15
C LEU A 14 7.23 -12.93 2.96
N GLU A 15 6.59 -14.08 2.70
CA GLU A 15 5.59 -14.23 1.62
C GLU A 15 4.30 -13.44 1.88
N LYS A 16 3.98 -13.15 3.15
CA LYS A 16 2.87 -12.27 3.53
C LYS A 16 3.23 -10.78 3.46
N SER A 17 4.50 -10.45 3.70
CA SER A 17 5.07 -9.11 3.54
C SER A 17 5.25 -8.72 2.07
N GLU A 18 5.66 -9.66 1.20
CA GLU A 18 5.96 -9.34 -0.21
C GLU A 18 4.74 -8.86 -1.03
N ARG A 19 3.51 -9.22 -0.63
CA ARG A 19 2.27 -8.63 -1.22
C ARG A 19 1.80 -7.35 -0.53
N GLN A 20 2.42 -6.95 0.57
CA GLN A 20 2.15 -5.71 1.30
C GLN A 20 3.13 -4.59 0.91
N ASP A 21 4.29 -4.95 0.36
CA ASP A 21 5.37 -4.07 -0.11
C ASP A 21 5.20 -3.56 -1.56
N GLU A 22 4.04 -3.77 -2.21
CA GLU A 22 3.78 -3.15 -3.52
C GLU A 22 3.78 -1.62 -3.37
N ILE A 23 4.85 -0.94 -3.80
CA ILE A 23 4.95 0.51 -3.70
C ILE A 23 4.04 1.16 -4.75
N VAL A 24 3.04 1.90 -4.29
CA VAL A 24 2.16 2.75 -5.10
C VAL A 24 2.56 4.22 -4.97
N VAL A 25 2.20 5.02 -5.96
CA VAL A 25 2.47 6.46 -5.99
C VAL A 25 1.16 7.20 -5.81
N ASP A 26 1.10 8.09 -4.82
CA ASP A 26 -0.01 9.03 -4.67
C ASP A 26 0.03 10.06 -5.82
N PRO A 27 -0.99 10.12 -6.70
CA PRO A 27 -0.99 11.02 -7.85
C PRO A 27 -1.12 12.51 -7.47
N TYR A 28 -1.50 12.82 -6.23
CA TYR A 28 -1.66 14.18 -5.75
C TYR A 28 -0.31 14.79 -5.29
N CYS A 29 0.44 14.07 -4.45
CA CYS A 29 1.72 14.55 -3.92
C CYS A 29 2.97 13.91 -4.55
N GLY A 30 2.82 12.84 -5.35
CA GLY A 30 3.93 12.08 -5.91
C GLY A 30 4.66 11.20 -4.89
N GLN A 31 4.11 11.04 -3.69
CA GLN A 31 4.74 10.25 -2.64
C GLN A 31 4.60 8.75 -2.91
N LYS A 32 5.71 8.04 -2.76
CA LYS A 32 5.75 6.56 -2.78
C LYS A 32 5.33 6.03 -1.42
N MET A 33 4.40 5.09 -1.41
CA MET A 33 3.93 4.43 -0.19
C MET A 33 3.62 2.96 -0.47
N PRO A 34 3.75 2.07 0.52
CA PRO A 34 3.32 0.69 0.35
C PRO A 34 1.81 0.63 0.20
N ARG A 35 1.33 -0.19 -0.74
CA ARG A 35 -0.08 -0.42 -1.03
C ARG A 35 -0.84 -0.88 0.21
N GLY A 36 -0.20 -1.64 1.09
CA GLY A 36 -0.78 -2.05 2.37
C GLY A 36 -1.15 -0.89 3.30
N GLU A 37 -0.46 0.24 3.20
CA GLU A 37 -0.74 1.45 3.98
C GLU A 37 -1.79 2.35 3.33
N SER A 38 -2.02 2.20 2.01
CA SER A 38 -3.02 2.98 1.28
C SER A 38 -4.44 2.53 1.61
N ARG A 39 -5.03 3.13 2.65
CA ARG A 39 -6.43 2.89 3.05
C ARG A 39 -7.44 3.64 2.17
N HIS A 40 -6.97 4.57 1.35
CA HIS A 40 -7.81 5.46 0.57
C HIS A 40 -7.63 5.19 -0.93
N LEU A 41 -8.70 4.68 -1.55
CA LEU A 41 -8.74 4.30 -2.95
C LEU A 41 -9.81 5.10 -3.69
N LEU A 42 -9.55 5.41 -4.95
CA LEU A 42 -10.53 5.92 -5.90
C LEU A 42 -10.52 5.04 -7.16
N PHE A 43 -11.71 4.56 -7.52
CA PHE A 43 -11.92 3.83 -8.76
C PHE A 43 -12.45 4.79 -9.82
N ARG A 44 -11.77 4.87 -10.97
CA ARG A 44 -12.19 5.64 -12.15
C ARG A 44 -12.16 4.72 -13.36
N GLY A 45 -13.30 4.09 -13.66
CA GLY A 45 -13.38 3.09 -14.71
C GLY A 45 -12.53 1.85 -14.38
N GLU A 46 -11.55 1.55 -15.22
CA GLU A 46 -10.57 0.46 -15.01
C GLU A 46 -9.32 0.90 -14.22
N GLU A 47 -9.18 2.19 -13.91
CA GLU A 47 -8.04 2.72 -13.17
C GLU A 47 -8.32 2.82 -11.66
N VAL A 48 -7.33 2.42 -10.85
CA VAL A 48 -7.36 2.51 -9.39
C VAL A 48 -6.27 3.49 -8.93
N PHE A 49 -6.69 4.56 -8.28
CA PHE A 49 -5.80 5.55 -7.69
C PHE A 49 -5.68 5.32 -6.19
N TYR A 50 -4.44 5.34 -5.70
CA TYR A 50 -4.08 5.14 -4.31
C TYR A 50 -3.69 6.48 -3.69
N PHE A 51 -4.19 6.77 -2.49
CA PHE A 51 -3.92 8.03 -1.79
C PHE A 51 -3.37 7.77 -0.39
N CYS A 52 -2.44 8.62 0.03
CA CYS A 52 -1.87 8.56 1.38
C CYS A 52 -2.83 9.13 2.43
N SER A 53 -3.75 10.01 2.03
CA SER A 53 -4.70 10.67 2.91
C SER A 53 -6.08 10.83 2.26
N LEU A 54 -7.11 10.94 3.11
CA LEU A 54 -8.46 11.26 2.66
C LEU A 54 -8.50 12.63 1.98
N GLU A 55 -7.76 13.61 2.50
CA GLU A 55 -7.72 14.97 1.96
C GLU A 55 -7.22 15.00 0.51
N HIS A 56 -6.14 14.26 0.20
CA HIS A 56 -5.65 14.14 -1.18
C HIS A 56 -6.68 13.51 -2.11
N LYS A 57 -7.39 12.47 -1.65
CA LYS A 57 -8.49 11.86 -2.41
C LYS A 57 -9.60 12.86 -2.68
N GLU A 58 -10.05 13.59 -1.66
CA GLU A 58 -11.14 14.57 -1.79
C GLU A 58 -10.77 15.70 -2.73
N GLN A 59 -9.57 16.27 -2.60
CA GLN A 59 -9.07 17.29 -3.53
C GLN A 59 -8.92 16.75 -4.96
N PHE A 60 -8.49 15.50 -5.12
CA PHE A 60 -8.42 14.85 -6.43
C PHE A 60 -9.81 14.65 -7.04
N VAL A 61 -10.81 14.21 -6.26
CA VAL A 61 -12.20 14.07 -6.75
C VAL A 61 -12.81 15.43 -7.09
N ALA A 62 -12.59 16.45 -6.25
CA ALA A 62 -13.11 17.80 -6.45
C ALA A 62 -12.54 18.49 -7.70
N LYS A 63 -11.26 18.24 -8.04
CA LYS A 63 -10.64 18.75 -9.27
C LYS A 63 -10.99 17.93 -10.52
N ALA A 64 -11.39 16.68 -10.35
CA ALA A 64 -11.76 15.77 -11.44
C ALA A 64 -13.28 15.80 -11.75
N ALA A 65 -13.98 16.85 -11.32
CA ALA A 65 -15.37 17.15 -11.64
C ALA A 65 -15.43 18.37 -12.58
#